data_AF-A0A6F9ADP0-F1
#
_entry.id   AF-A0A6F9ADP0-F1
#
_cell.length_a   1.000
_cell.length_b   1.000
_cell.length_c   1.000
_cell.angle_alpha   90.00
_cell.angle_beta   90.00
_cell.angle_gamma   90.00
#
_symmetry.space_group_name_H-M   'P 1'
#
loop_
_entity.id
_entity.type
_entity.pdbx_description
1 polymer ?
#
loop_
_entity_poly.entity_id
_entity_poly.type
_entity_poly.pdbx_seq_one_letter_code
_entity_poly.pdbx_strand_id
1 'polypeptide(L)'
;VLITVNCLSTEFSCQKGVKGMPLMIQIDTYSYNHRSDTPTHRAFSEIKVFCDKGAERRIRDEVRKQIRMKPKGKDGSLVALNRKQDTVFFKSVSNLDTQPVLFIPDVHFGHLQRTGQVFAFNTEEMERD
;
A
#
# COMPACT_ATOMS: atom_id res chain seq x y z
N VAL A 1 -3.36 -3.80 14.30
CA VAL A 1 -3.95 -2.65 13.57
C VAL A 1 -4.77 -3.22 12.42
N LEU A 2 -5.96 -2.67 12.17
CA LEU A 2 -6.74 -2.94 10.95
C LEU A 2 -6.66 -1.69 10.07
N ILE A 3 -6.33 -1.85 8.80
CA ILE A 3 -6.10 -0.73 7.87
C ILE A 3 -7.04 -0.89 6.67
N THR A 4 -7.67 0.21 6.26
CA THR A 4 -8.47 0.29 5.03
C THR A 4 -7.82 1.26 4.06
N VAL A 5 -7.81 0.91 2.76
CA VAL A 5 -7.32 1.79 1.69
C VAL A 5 -8.52 2.27 0.90
N ASN A 6 -8.70 3.59 0.84
CA ASN A 6 -9.92 4.21 0.32
C ASN A 6 -9.77 4.73 -1.12
N CYS A 7 -8.63 4.49 -1.76
CA CYS A 7 -8.40 4.84 -3.15
C CYS A 7 -8.31 3.59 -4.03
N LEU A 8 -9.01 3.59 -5.16
CA LEU A 8 -8.96 2.51 -6.13
C LEU A 8 -7.66 2.61 -6.94
N SER A 9 -7.09 1.46 -7.33
CA SER A 9 -5.92 1.49 -8.22
C SER A 9 -6.20 2.18 -9.56
N THR A 10 -7.46 2.34 -9.96
CA THR A 10 -7.86 3.03 -11.21
C THR A 10 -8.19 4.51 -11.03
N GLU A 11 -8.27 5.06 -9.82
CA GLU A 11 -8.64 6.48 -9.61
C GLU A 11 -7.57 7.45 -10.09
N PHE A 12 -6.33 6.99 -10.19
CA PHE A 12 -5.19 7.81 -10.60
C PHE A 12 -4.98 7.82 -12.13
N SER A 13 -5.94 7.33 -12.92
CA SER A 13 -5.93 7.44 -14.37
C SER A 13 -7.31 7.76 -14.93
N CYS A 14 -7.41 8.82 -15.72
CA CYS A 14 -8.66 9.26 -16.33
C CYS A 14 -9.10 8.41 -17.54
N GLN A 15 -8.25 7.50 -18.02
CA GLN A 15 -8.53 6.69 -19.20
C GLN A 15 -9.28 5.40 -18.82
N LYS A 16 -10.50 5.23 -19.31
CA LYS A 16 -11.27 4.00 -19.11
C LYS A 16 -10.56 2.81 -19.78
N GLY A 17 -10.53 1.66 -19.10
CA GLY A 17 -9.97 0.43 -19.64
C GLY A 17 -8.45 0.26 -19.52
N VAL A 18 -7.74 1.23 -18.91
CA VAL A 18 -6.30 1.07 -18.64
C VAL A 18 -6.05 0.28 -17.36
N LYS A 19 -4.85 -0.32 -17.29
CA LYS A 19 -4.37 -0.98 -16.08
C LYS A 19 -4.21 0.10 -14.99
N GLY A 20 -4.84 -0.12 -13.83
CA GLY A 20 -4.69 0.77 -12.68
C GLY A 20 -3.22 0.95 -12.25
N MET A 21 -2.95 2.08 -11.61
CA MET A 21 -1.64 2.43 -11.06
C MET A 21 -1.20 1.41 -10.00
N PRO A 22 0.10 1.06 -9.97
CA PRO A 22 0.66 0.21 -8.92
C PRO A 22 0.62 0.98 -7.59
N LEU A 23 0.06 0.35 -6.56
CA LEU A 23 0.00 0.90 -5.22
C LEU A 23 0.77 -0.02 -4.27
N MET A 24 1.26 0.53 -3.16
CA MET A 24 1.96 -0.22 -2.13
C MET A 24 1.61 0.29 -0.74
N ILE A 25 1.63 -0.61 0.24
CA ILE A 25 1.66 -0.24 1.67
C ILE A 25 3.09 -0.34 2.12
N GLN A 26 3.62 0.74 2.69
CA GLN A 26 4.94 0.78 3.33
C GLN A 26 4.77 0.96 4.84
N ILE A 27 5.61 0.27 5.61
CA ILE A 27 5.68 0.38 7.06
C ILE A 27 7.11 0.78 7.42
N ASP A 28 7.24 1.97 8.01
CA ASP A 28 8.49 2.48 8.56
C ASP A 28 8.44 2.34 10.09
N THR A 29 9.45 1.70 10.68
CA THR A 29 9.56 1.45 12.12
C THR A 29 10.69 2.28 12.71
N TYR A 30 10.37 3.16 13.66
CA TYR A 30 11.33 4.05 14.31
C TYR A 30 11.65 3.57 15.73
N SER A 31 12.84 3.89 16.21
CA SER A 31 13.21 3.66 17.61
C SER A 31 12.54 4.73 18.49
N TYR A 32 11.88 4.32 19.57
CA TYR A 32 11.33 5.27 20.54
C TYR A 32 12.43 6.08 21.24
N ASN A 33 13.57 5.45 21.53
CA ASN A 33 14.64 6.06 22.33
C ASN A 33 15.62 6.92 21.51
N HIS A 34 15.65 6.73 20.19
CA HIS A 34 16.53 7.49 19.30
C HIS A 34 15.66 8.41 18.44
N ARG A 35 15.70 9.72 18.73
CA ARG A 35 15.01 10.76 17.95
C ARG A 35 15.72 10.98 16.60
N SER A 36 15.67 9.97 15.76
CA SER A 36 16.17 10.02 14.38
C SER A 36 14.99 10.10 13.41
N ASP A 37 15.15 10.92 12.38
CA ASP A 37 14.21 11.01 11.27
C ASP A 37 14.35 9.85 10.28
N THR A 38 15.29 8.92 10.52
CA THR A 38 15.52 7.72 9.72
C THR A 38 14.89 6.50 10.40
N PRO A 39 14.07 5.71 9.70
CA PRO A 39 13.52 4.48 10.26
C PRO A 39 14.62 3.45 10.53
N THR A 40 14.45 2.66 11.58
CA THR A 40 15.32 1.52 11.89
C THR A 40 15.05 0.31 11.00
N HIS A 41 13.83 0.21 10.47
CA HIS A 41 13.42 -0.82 9.53
C HIS A 41 12.30 -0.31 8.63
N ARG A 42 12.37 -0.68 7.35
CA ARG A 42 11.36 -0.39 6.35
C ARG A 42 10.95 -1.66 5.62
N ALA A 43 9.67 -1.83 5.38
CA ALA A 43 9.17 -2.91 4.54
C ALA A 43 7.92 -2.50 3.76
N PHE A 44 7.65 -3.17 2.64
CA PHE A 44 6.48 -2.88 1.81
C PHE A 44 5.77 -4.13 1.29
N SER A 45 4.52 -3.95 0.85
CA SER A 45 3.78 -4.93 0.06
C SER A 45 3.03 -4.22 -1.06
N GLU A 46 3.06 -4.79 -2.27
CA GLU A 46 2.26 -4.30 -3.39
C GLU A 46 0.79 -4.65 -3.16
N ILE A 47 -0.09 -3.70 -3.45
CA ILE A 47 -1.53 -3.89 -3.31
C ILE A 47 -2.25 -3.48 -4.59
N LYS A 48 -3.44 -4.05 -4.75
CA LYS A 48 -4.38 -3.63 -5.78
C LYS A 48 -5.75 -3.46 -5.14
N VAL A 49 -6.29 -2.27 -5.23
CA VAL A 49 -7.56 -1.90 -4.61
C VAL A 49 -8.65 -1.94 -5.66
N PHE A 50 -9.75 -2.61 -5.31
CA PHE A 50 -10.89 -2.82 -6.18
C PHE A 50 -12.14 -2.27 -5.50
N CYS A 51 -13.11 -1.82 -6.29
CA CYS A 51 -14.44 -1.52 -5.79
C CYS A 51 -15.21 -2.82 -5.47
N ASP A 52 -16.16 -2.71 -4.53
CA ASP A 52 -17.03 -3.79 -4.08
C ASP A 52 -16.25 -5.08 -3.74
N LYS A 53 -16.81 -6.24 -4.12
CA LYS A 53 -16.17 -7.55 -4.05
C LYS A 53 -15.22 -7.85 -5.22
N GLY A 54 -14.54 -6.82 -5.74
CA GLY A 54 -13.71 -6.92 -6.94
C GLY A 54 -12.47 -7.80 -6.74
N ALA A 55 -11.87 -7.77 -5.56
CA ALA A 55 -10.74 -8.63 -5.21
C ALA A 55 -11.14 -10.11 -5.20
N GLU A 56 -12.27 -10.46 -4.58
CA GLU A 56 -12.79 -11.83 -4.53
C GLU A 56 -13.22 -12.33 -5.91
N ARG A 57 -13.78 -11.45 -6.76
CA ARG A 57 -14.02 -11.78 -8.18
C ARG A 57 -12.69 -12.11 -8.88
N ARG A 58 -11.67 -11.28 -8.71
CA ARG A 58 -10.36 -11.48 -9.34
C ARG A 58 -9.70 -12.80 -8.93
N ILE A 59 -9.67 -13.11 -7.64
CA ILE A 59 -9.12 -14.36 -7.12
C ILE A 59 -9.87 -15.56 -7.71
N ARG A 60 -11.20 -15.52 -7.73
CA ARG A 60 -12.02 -16.60 -8.31
C ARG A 60 -11.72 -16.82 -9.79
N ASP A 61 -11.57 -15.75 -10.57
CA ASP A 61 -11.27 -15.85 -12.00
C ASP A 61 -9.87 -16.39 -12.26
N GLU A 62 -8.88 -16.01 -11.45
CA GLU A 62 -7.52 -16.55 -11.52
C GLU A 62 -7.48 -18.05 -11.17
N VAL A 63 -8.21 -18.46 -10.13
CA VAL A 63 -8.35 -19.89 -9.76
C VAL A 63 -9.01 -20.69 -10.88
N ARG A 64 -10.12 -20.19 -11.46
CA ARG A 64 -10.79 -20.85 -12.61
C ARG A 64 -9.87 -20.99 -13.81
N LYS A 65 -9.08 -19.96 -14.12
CA LYS A 65 -8.10 -19.98 -15.22
C LYS A 65 -7.03 -21.05 -14.98
N GLN A 66 -6.50 -21.17 -13.76
CA GLN A 66 -5.51 -22.19 -13.43
C GLN A 66 -6.06 -23.61 -13.56
N ILE A 67 -7.32 -23.85 -13.15
CA ILE A 67 -7.97 -25.16 -13.28
C ILE A 67 -8.08 -25.57 -14.75
N ARG A 68 -8.48 -24.64 -15.64
CA ARG A 68 -8.63 -24.92 -17.08
C ARG A 68 -7.29 -25.27 -17.76
N MET A 69 -6.17 -24.76 -17.24
CA MET A 69 -4.83 -25.01 -17.79
C MET A 69 -4.18 -26.30 -17.28
N LYS A 70 -4.80 -27.01 -16.31
CA LYS A 70 -4.23 -28.23 -15.75
C LYS A 70 -4.63 -29.44 -16.62
N PRO A 71 -3.68 -30.25 -17.14
CA PRO A 71 -4.00 -31.43 -17.93
C PRO A 71 -4.78 -32.45 -17.08
N LYS A 72 -5.85 -33.01 -17.65
CA LYS A 72 -6.66 -34.10 -17.06
C LYS A 72 -5.73 -35.30 -16.79
N GLY A 73 -5.42 -35.60 -15.53
CA GLY A 73 -4.58 -36.77 -15.22
C GLY A 73 -3.99 -36.89 -13.81
N LYS A 74 -4.19 -35.92 -12.91
CA LYS A 74 -3.88 -36.11 -11.48
C LYS A 74 -5.03 -35.63 -10.62
N ASP A 75 -5.78 -36.59 -10.08
CA ASP A 75 -6.74 -36.42 -8.99
C ASP A 75 -6.00 -35.96 -7.72
N GLY A 76 -5.66 -34.68 -7.69
CA GLY A 76 -5.02 -34.01 -6.57
C GLY A 76 -5.92 -32.89 -6.09
N SER A 77 -6.80 -33.24 -5.14
CA SER A 77 -7.65 -32.40 -4.28
C SER A 77 -7.67 -30.90 -4.62
N LEU A 78 -8.78 -30.45 -5.22
CA LEU A 78 -9.12 -29.03 -5.45
C LEU A 78 -9.11 -28.18 -4.15
N VAL A 79 -9.12 -28.83 -2.98
CA VAL A 79 -9.13 -28.21 -1.65
C VAL A 79 -7.75 -27.67 -1.24
N ALA A 80 -6.66 -28.21 -1.81
CA ALA A 80 -5.29 -27.83 -1.43
C ALA A 80 -4.84 -26.49 -2.03
N LEU A 81 -5.48 -25.99 -3.09
CA LEU A 81 -5.10 -24.75 -3.75
C LEU A 81 -5.51 -23.49 -2.95
N ASN A 82 -6.47 -23.64 -2.03
CA ASN A 82 -7.15 -22.51 -1.39
C ASN A 82 -6.62 -22.17 0.02
N ARG A 83 -5.61 -22.87 0.55
CA ARG A 83 -5.23 -22.77 1.99
C ARG A 83 -3.86 -22.20 2.31
N LYS A 84 -3.10 -21.68 1.35
CA LYS A 84 -1.68 -21.29 1.58
C LYS A 84 -1.34 -19.80 1.43
N GLN A 85 -2.29 -18.92 1.14
CA GLN A 85 -1.97 -17.50 0.85
C GLN A 85 -2.82 -16.47 1.60
N ASP A 86 -3.35 -16.81 2.78
CA ASP A 86 -4.10 -15.84 3.59
C ASP A 86 -3.20 -14.79 4.26
N THR A 87 -1.88 -14.92 4.13
CA THR A 87 -0.90 -13.99 4.71
C THR A 87 0.13 -13.61 3.66
N VAL A 88 0.37 -12.31 3.54
CA VAL A 88 1.42 -11.73 2.71
C VAL A 88 2.48 -11.14 3.63
N PHE A 89 3.71 -11.60 3.51
CA PHE A 89 4.85 -11.01 4.22
C PHE A 89 5.35 -9.78 3.46
N PHE A 90 5.59 -8.71 4.20
CA PHE A 90 6.18 -7.49 3.64
C PHE A 90 7.64 -7.76 3.27
N LYS A 91 8.08 -7.19 2.14
CA LYS A 91 9.47 -7.24 1.68
C LYS A 91 10.25 -6.12 2.35
N SER A 92 11.36 -6.46 3.00
CA SER A 92 12.25 -5.45 3.61
C SER A 92 12.90 -4.56 2.55
N VAL A 93 13.13 -3.29 2.87
CA VAL A 93 13.76 -2.28 2.02
C VAL A 93 15.06 -1.85 2.69
N SER A 94 16.16 -1.94 1.97
CA SER A 94 17.48 -1.53 2.49
C SER A 94 17.67 -0.03 2.53
N ASN A 95 17.00 0.73 1.66
CA ASN A 95 17.05 2.18 1.67
C ASN A 95 16.12 2.75 2.76
N LEU A 96 16.74 3.35 3.77
CA LEU A 96 16.06 4.00 4.89
C LEU A 96 16.08 5.53 4.77
N ASP A 97 16.96 6.08 3.93
CA ASP A 97 17.18 7.53 3.81
C ASP A 97 16.10 8.25 2.98
N THR A 98 15.48 7.55 2.01
CA THR A 98 14.41 8.16 1.20
C THR A 98 13.18 8.39 2.08
N GLN A 99 12.68 9.62 2.11
CA GLN A 99 11.44 9.96 2.80
C GLN A 99 10.22 9.65 1.91
N PRO A 100 9.16 9.05 2.47
CA PRO A 100 7.91 8.85 1.73
C PRO A 100 7.21 10.19 1.47
N VAL A 101 6.53 10.29 0.33
CA VAL A 101 5.68 11.46 0.05
C VAL A 101 4.40 11.36 0.87
N LEU A 102 4.20 12.33 1.77
CA LEU A 102 2.96 12.48 2.53
C LEU A 102 2.03 13.44 1.82
N PHE A 103 0.83 12.97 1.46
CA PHE A 103 -0.22 13.85 0.96
C PHE A 103 -0.97 14.45 2.16
N ILE A 104 -0.85 15.77 2.33
CA ILE A 104 -1.59 16.56 3.31
C ILE A 104 -2.36 17.61 2.51
N PRO A 105 -3.70 17.54 2.44
CA PRO A 105 -4.48 18.54 1.71
C PRO A 105 -4.23 19.94 2.31
N ASP A 106 -4.38 20.98 1.48
CA ASP A 106 -4.23 22.39 1.83
C ASP A 106 -2.82 22.86 2.25
N VAL A 107 -1.83 21.97 2.28
CA VAL A 107 -0.41 22.32 2.42
C VAL A 107 0.23 22.44 1.03
N HIS A 108 0.55 23.66 0.59
CA HIS A 108 1.30 23.89 -0.64
C HIS A 108 2.79 23.53 -0.43
N PHE A 109 3.19 22.34 -0.87
CA PHE A 109 4.55 21.76 -0.75
C PHE A 109 5.64 22.46 -1.61
N GLY A 110 5.56 23.78 -1.83
CA GLY A 110 6.51 24.50 -2.68
C GLY A 110 7.98 24.42 -2.22
N HIS A 111 8.25 24.10 -0.94
CA HIS A 111 9.62 24.09 -0.40
C HIS A 111 9.97 23.03 0.66
N LEU A 112 9.03 22.20 1.14
CA LEU A 112 9.23 21.43 2.39
C LEU A 112 9.76 19.99 2.21
N GLN A 113 10.01 19.52 0.99
CA GLN A 113 10.55 18.17 0.73
C GLN A 113 11.98 17.92 1.27
N ARG A 114 12.59 18.86 2.00
CA ARG A 114 13.95 18.71 2.56
C ARG A 114 14.04 18.63 4.08
N THR A 115 12.98 18.90 4.83
CA THR A 115 13.10 18.97 6.29
C THR A 115 11.92 18.28 6.93
N GLY A 116 12.16 17.13 7.57
CA GLY A 116 11.20 16.34 8.34
C GLY A 116 10.71 17.04 9.62
N GLN A 117 10.42 18.34 9.55
CA GLN A 117 9.81 19.09 10.63
C GLN A 117 8.38 19.43 10.26
N VAL A 118 7.48 18.47 10.48
CA VAL A 118 6.09 18.81 10.78
C VAL A 118 6.06 19.21 12.26
N PHE A 119 6.57 20.39 12.56
CA PHE A 119 6.04 21.09 13.73
C PHE A 119 4.60 21.39 13.39
N ALA A 120 3.68 20.87 14.19
CA ALA A 120 2.31 21.34 14.23
C ALA A 120 2.37 22.87 14.36
N PHE A 121 2.06 23.57 13.27
CA PHE A 121 1.76 24.99 13.37
C PHE A 121 0.48 25.06 14.19
N ASN A 122 0.61 25.42 15.47
CA ASN A 122 -0.50 25.84 16.30
C ASN A 122 -1.25 26.92 15.52
N THR A 123 -2.45 26.61 15.05
CA THR A 123 -3.35 27.55 14.39
C THR A 123 -3.88 28.63 15.35
N GLU A 124 -3.40 28.69 16.60
CA GLU A 124 -3.86 29.61 17.62
C GLU A 124 -3.05 30.92 17.74
N GLU A 125 -1.98 31.14 16.95
CA GLU A 125 -1.19 32.40 17.00
C GLU A 125 -1.21 33.21 15.70
N MET A 126 -2.32 33.18 14.95
CA MET A 126 -2.57 34.14 13.85
C MET A 126 -3.85 34.96 14.09
N GLU A 127 -4.11 35.31 15.34
CA GLU A 127 -4.97 36.43 15.74
C GLU A 127 -4.32 37.11 16.94
N ARG A 128 -3.24 37.86 16.69
CA ARG A 128 -2.77 39.02 17.47
C ARG A 128 -1.51 39.56 16.80
N ASP A 129 -1.72 40.45 15.84
CA ASP A 129 -1.15 41.81 15.79
C ASP A 129 -1.38 42.43 14.41
#